data_AF-A0A2M6Y0C1-F1
#
_entry.id   AF-A0A2M6Y0C1-F1
#
_cell.length_a   1.000
_cell.length_b   1.000
_cell.length_c   1.000
_cell.angle_alpha   90.00
_cell.angle_beta   90.00
_cell.angle_gamma   90.00
#
_symmetry.space_group_name_H-M   'P 1'
#
loop_
_entity.id
_entity.type
_entity.pdbx_description
1 polymer ?
#
loop_
_entity_poly.entity_id
_entity_poly.type
_entity_poly.pdbx_seq_one_letter_code
_entity_poly.pdbx_strand_id
1 'polypeptide(L)'
;AEEAINKHLKENPDDEKAKKLYQQIVVKHNMKLAKESLEAGDDEAAGKYAEKAYDADPENTKVKDLYLATRKIKKVTVGKTEFEKKKIKLEKPEFAETPSFGQGQEEKVVTKTEYMTRTEYKTKKIVQQVAEIPDWIWLSVAFNILLLTGIYLLYNYRKKSNKAVYENYLRSKLMLSNALKYDAETVKKQLGEDRAAELFRLVSVEGMPEDISIKFVEAGRAFTDINPVPRLTADMIELAEQFLPNKKEIVEYIKPFLQHSNNRVQGNAVKIMFRHNPSLALKTLKGMTSSEDRWKKISAVWVCSQLNTRETQVFLKKLAEDGDIGVSMAAEKAIKELEEKDREALSEGKMGEKKENPLSISPL
;
A
#
# COMPACT_ATOMS: atom_id res chain seq x y z
N ALA A 1 24.77 5.76 -8.44
CA ALA A 1 24.61 4.41 -7.85
C ALA A 1 24.86 3.33 -8.90
N GLU A 2 24.12 3.33 -10.01
CA GLU A 2 24.34 2.42 -11.14
C GLU A 2 25.78 2.46 -11.67
N GLU A 3 26.33 3.65 -11.93
CA GLU A 3 27.73 3.83 -12.39
C GLU A 3 28.77 3.25 -11.43
N ALA A 4 28.56 3.41 -10.11
CA ALA A 4 29.47 2.92 -9.09
C ALA A 4 29.49 1.37 -9.04
N ILE A 5 28.31 0.75 -9.17
CA ILE A 5 28.18 -0.72 -9.18
C ILE A 5 28.69 -1.28 -10.52
N ASN A 6 28.45 -0.61 -11.64
CA ASN A 6 29.00 -0.99 -12.93
C ASN A 6 30.54 -0.94 -12.93
N LYS A 7 31.12 0.10 -12.31
CA LYS A 7 32.57 0.18 -12.11
C LYS A 7 33.09 -1.01 -11.27
N HIS A 8 32.42 -1.32 -10.16
CA HIS A 8 32.76 -2.47 -9.31
C HIS A 8 32.66 -3.81 -10.05
N LEU A 9 31.63 -4.00 -10.88
CA LEU A 9 31.44 -5.21 -11.68
C LEU A 9 32.44 -5.37 -12.82
N LYS A 10 32.99 -4.26 -13.35
CA LYS A 10 34.11 -4.32 -14.32
C LYS A 10 35.40 -4.80 -13.65
N GLU A 11 35.61 -4.43 -12.40
CA GLU A 11 36.76 -4.85 -11.60
C GLU A 11 36.57 -6.26 -11.03
N ASN A 12 35.32 -6.67 -10.76
CA ASN A 12 34.95 -7.93 -10.12
C ASN A 12 33.77 -8.61 -10.85
N PRO A 13 34.00 -9.23 -12.02
CA PRO A 13 32.93 -9.76 -12.87
C PRO A 13 32.22 -10.99 -12.29
N ASP A 14 32.78 -11.65 -11.27
CA ASP A 14 32.20 -12.87 -10.67
C ASP A 14 31.41 -12.61 -9.38
N ASP A 15 31.27 -11.35 -8.96
CA ASP A 15 30.50 -10.98 -7.76
C ASP A 15 28.98 -11.09 -8.01
N GLU A 16 28.42 -12.27 -7.72
CA GLU A 16 26.99 -12.60 -7.75
C GLU A 16 26.12 -11.59 -7.00
N LYS A 17 26.58 -11.07 -5.85
CA LYS A 17 25.81 -10.12 -5.04
C LYS A 17 25.76 -8.76 -5.73
N ALA A 18 26.88 -8.31 -6.29
CA ALA A 18 26.94 -7.07 -7.06
C ALA A 18 26.09 -7.16 -8.33
N LYS A 19 26.08 -8.31 -9.03
CA LYS A 19 25.21 -8.56 -10.21
C LYS A 19 23.73 -8.43 -9.85
N LYS A 20 23.30 -9.09 -8.77
CA LYS A 20 21.91 -9.05 -8.30
C LYS A 20 21.49 -7.64 -7.87
N LEU A 21 22.39 -6.90 -7.20
CA LEU A 21 22.13 -5.52 -6.79
C LEU A 21 22.05 -4.58 -8.00
N TYR A 22 22.95 -4.73 -8.97
CA TYR A 22 22.92 -4.00 -10.24
C TYR A 22 21.61 -4.23 -10.98
N GLN A 23 21.21 -5.49 -11.13
CA GLN A 23 19.95 -5.89 -11.74
C GLN A 23 18.75 -5.21 -11.07
N GLN A 24 18.65 -5.26 -9.73
CA GLN A 24 17.57 -4.62 -8.99
C GLN A 24 17.50 -3.09 -9.20
N ILE A 25 18.66 -2.42 -9.23
CA ILE A 25 18.73 -0.96 -9.40
C ILE A 25 18.34 -0.56 -10.83
N VAL A 26 18.89 -1.24 -11.83
CA VAL A 26 18.60 -0.98 -13.25
C VAL A 26 17.12 -1.21 -13.54
N VAL A 27 16.55 -2.33 -13.09
CA VAL A 27 15.14 -2.66 -13.25
C VAL A 27 14.26 -1.59 -12.59
N LYS A 28 14.50 -1.28 -11.32
CA LYS A 28 13.67 -0.31 -10.58
C LYS A 28 13.73 1.09 -11.18
N HIS A 29 14.91 1.54 -11.59
CA HIS A 29 15.10 2.87 -12.16
C HIS A 29 14.43 2.98 -13.54
N ASN A 30 14.68 2.03 -14.43
CA ASN A 30 14.12 2.05 -15.78
C ASN A 30 12.60 1.80 -15.78
N MET A 31 12.06 0.97 -14.89
CA MET A 31 10.60 0.84 -14.72
C MET A 31 9.96 2.15 -14.27
N LYS A 32 10.64 2.95 -13.43
CA LYS A 32 10.14 4.26 -13.00
C LYS A 32 10.13 5.25 -14.16
N LEU A 33 11.24 5.37 -14.88
CA LEU A 33 11.35 6.26 -16.04
C LEU A 33 10.36 5.88 -17.15
N ALA A 34 10.18 4.58 -17.41
CA ALA A 34 9.19 4.12 -18.39
C ALA A 34 7.77 4.56 -18.03
N LYS A 35 7.39 4.54 -16.75
CA LYS A 35 6.08 5.02 -16.29
C LYS A 35 5.95 6.54 -16.39
N GLU A 36 6.97 7.28 -15.96
CA GLU A 36 6.99 8.74 -16.07
C GLU A 36 6.88 9.19 -17.55
N SER A 37 7.56 8.49 -18.47
CA SER A 37 7.45 8.75 -19.91
C SER A 37 6.07 8.40 -20.49
N LEU A 38 5.42 7.32 -20.04
CA LEU A 38 4.04 7.01 -20.42
C LEU A 38 3.05 8.08 -19.94
N GLU A 39 3.22 8.57 -18.71
CA GLU A 39 2.40 9.66 -18.15
C GLU A 39 2.60 10.98 -18.91
N ALA A 40 3.82 11.21 -19.44
CA ALA A 40 4.15 12.36 -20.27
C ALA A 40 3.69 12.21 -21.74
N GLY A 41 3.22 11.03 -22.16
CA GLY A 41 2.85 10.74 -23.54
C GLY A 41 4.03 10.52 -24.49
N ASP A 42 5.25 10.31 -23.96
CA ASP A 42 6.44 9.97 -24.74
C ASP A 42 6.61 8.44 -24.82
N ASP A 43 5.84 7.84 -25.74
CA ASP A 43 5.81 6.40 -25.96
C ASP A 43 7.17 5.84 -26.41
N GLU A 44 8.00 6.64 -27.09
CA GLU A 44 9.31 6.21 -27.57
C GLU A 44 10.31 6.08 -26.42
N ALA A 45 10.38 7.11 -25.56
CA ALA A 45 11.21 7.05 -24.36
C ALA A 45 10.73 5.93 -23.42
N ALA A 46 9.42 5.80 -23.23
CA ALA A 46 8.84 4.72 -22.43
C ALA A 46 9.25 3.33 -22.94
N GLY A 47 9.21 3.11 -24.26
CA GLY A 47 9.66 1.88 -24.88
C GLY A 47 11.14 1.58 -24.63
N LYS A 48 12.01 2.59 -24.79
CA LYS A 48 13.47 2.44 -24.55
C LYS A 48 13.79 2.08 -23.10
N TYR A 49 13.11 2.70 -22.13
CA TYR A 49 13.31 2.37 -20.72
C TYR A 49 12.74 0.99 -20.36
N ALA A 50 11.58 0.63 -20.90
CA ALA A 50 11.00 -0.70 -20.67
C ALA A 50 11.89 -1.82 -21.26
N GLU A 51 12.53 -1.60 -22.41
CA GLU A 51 13.48 -2.53 -23.03
C GLU A 51 14.73 -2.71 -22.16
N LYS A 52 15.34 -1.61 -21.67
CA LYS A 52 16.49 -1.68 -20.75
C LYS A 52 16.17 -2.41 -19.44
N ALA A 53 14.95 -2.26 -18.92
CA ALA A 53 14.53 -3.01 -17.74
C ALA A 53 14.38 -4.51 -18.05
N TYR A 54 13.84 -4.84 -19.22
CA TYR A 54 13.63 -6.23 -19.66
C TYR A 54 14.93 -6.97 -19.94
N ASP A 55 15.89 -6.31 -20.57
CA ASP A 55 17.22 -6.88 -20.82
C ASP A 55 17.97 -7.18 -19.51
N ALA A 56 17.68 -6.43 -18.45
CA ALA A 56 18.27 -6.65 -17.13
C ALA A 56 17.61 -7.82 -16.36
N ASP A 57 16.28 -8.00 -16.47
CA ASP A 57 15.55 -9.05 -15.75
C ASP A 57 14.30 -9.54 -16.51
N PRO A 58 14.47 -10.44 -17.50
CA PRO A 58 13.37 -10.91 -18.35
C PRO A 58 12.38 -11.84 -17.62
N GLU A 59 12.81 -12.47 -16.53
CA GLU A 59 12.00 -13.37 -15.71
C GLU A 59 11.01 -12.61 -14.82
N ASN A 60 11.21 -11.30 -14.64
CA ASN A 60 10.33 -10.46 -13.85
C ASN A 60 9.03 -10.16 -14.61
N THR A 61 7.93 -10.76 -14.14
CA THR A 61 6.60 -10.62 -14.74
C THR A 61 6.18 -9.17 -14.94
N LYS A 62 6.48 -8.28 -13.99
CA LYS A 62 6.10 -6.86 -14.08
C LYS A 62 6.88 -6.12 -15.17
N VAL A 63 8.14 -6.48 -15.37
CA VAL A 63 9.00 -5.89 -16.40
C VAL A 63 8.56 -6.38 -17.78
N LYS A 64 8.28 -7.67 -17.90
CA LYS A 64 7.75 -8.30 -19.12
C LYS A 64 6.42 -7.69 -19.54
N ASP A 65 5.49 -7.51 -18.61
CA ASP A 65 4.19 -6.88 -18.88
C ASP A 65 4.34 -5.43 -19.36
N LEU A 66 5.22 -4.67 -18.71
CA LEU A 66 5.52 -3.28 -19.08
C LEU A 66 6.14 -3.19 -20.48
N TYR A 67 7.09 -4.05 -20.80
CA TYR A 67 7.71 -4.15 -22.12
C TYR A 67 6.70 -4.51 -23.22
N LEU A 68 5.82 -5.48 -22.96
CA LEU A 68 4.77 -5.86 -23.91
C LEU A 68 3.75 -4.73 -24.12
N ALA A 69 3.40 -3.99 -23.07
CA ALA A 69 2.49 -2.86 -23.14
C ALA A 69 3.05 -1.73 -24.02
N THR A 70 4.30 -1.32 -23.82
CA THR A 70 4.93 -0.25 -24.61
C THR A 70 5.12 -0.65 -26.08
N ARG A 71 5.41 -1.93 -26.37
CA ARG A 71 5.46 -2.44 -27.76
C ARG A 71 4.11 -2.47 -28.46
N LYS A 72 3.01 -2.77 -27.75
CA LYS A 72 1.65 -2.74 -28.31
C LYS A 72 1.26 -1.32 -28.72
N ILE A 73 1.62 -0.33 -27.91
CA ILE A 73 1.40 1.09 -28.23
C ILE A 73 2.14 1.47 -29.52
N LYS A 74 3.43 1.11 -29.64
CA LYS A 74 4.23 1.35 -30.85
C LYS A 74 3.60 0.74 -32.12
N LYS A 75 3.05 -0.48 -32.04
CA LYS A 75 2.38 -1.14 -33.18
C LYS A 75 1.08 -0.43 -33.59
N VAL A 76 0.30 0.07 -32.63
CA VAL A 76 -0.96 0.79 -32.91
C VAL A 76 -0.68 2.16 -33.55
N THR A 77 0.36 2.87 -33.08
CA THR A 77 0.76 4.17 -33.62
C THR A 77 1.31 4.06 -35.04
N VAL A 78 2.15 3.05 -35.33
CA VAL A 78 2.65 2.76 -36.68
C VAL A 78 1.53 2.33 -37.63
N GLY A 79 0.57 1.51 -37.16
CA GLY A 79 -0.59 1.10 -37.95
C GLY A 79 -1.50 2.27 -38.35
N LYS A 80 -1.68 3.27 -37.48
CA LYS A 80 -2.42 4.50 -37.81
C LYS A 80 -1.69 5.35 -38.85
N THR A 81 -0.37 5.52 -38.72
CA THR A 81 0.42 6.30 -39.69
C THR A 81 0.58 5.59 -41.03
N GLU A 82 0.62 4.26 -41.06
CA GLU A 82 0.60 3.48 -42.31
C GLU A 82 -0.77 3.50 -43.00
N PHE A 83 -1.89 3.48 -42.25
CA PHE A 83 -3.23 3.67 -42.82
C PHE A 83 -3.42 5.06 -43.44
N GLU A 84 -2.82 6.09 -42.85
CA GLU A 84 -2.80 7.44 -43.42
C GLU A 84 -1.90 7.54 -44.66
N LYS A 85 -0.75 6.84 -44.68
CA LYS A 85 0.13 6.80 -45.87
C LYS A 85 -0.38 5.90 -47.00
N LYS A 86 -1.10 4.81 -46.71
CA LYS A 86 -1.74 3.93 -47.73
C LYS A 86 -2.99 4.55 -48.37
N LYS A 87 -3.51 5.67 -47.87
CA LYS A 87 -4.61 6.40 -48.53
C LYS A 87 -4.21 7.19 -49.77
N ILE A 88 -2.94 7.18 -50.20
CA ILE A 88 -2.53 7.79 -51.47
C ILE A 88 -1.47 6.93 -52.16
N LYS A 89 -1.91 6.09 -53.10
CA LYS A 89 -1.28 5.72 -54.38
C LYS A 89 -2.03 4.51 -54.95
N LEU A 90 -3.14 4.79 -55.65
CA LEU A 90 -3.68 3.86 -56.62
C LEU A 90 -2.88 4.08 -57.91
N GLU A 91 -1.97 3.16 -58.22
CA GLU A 91 -1.39 3.06 -59.57
C GLU A 91 -2.49 2.59 -60.53
N LYS A 92 -2.68 3.35 -61.61
CA LYS A 92 -3.56 2.97 -62.71
C LYS A 92 -2.99 1.70 -63.36
N PRO A 93 -3.78 0.61 -63.49
CA PRO A 93 -3.34 -0.52 -64.27
C PRO A 93 -3.34 -0.16 -65.76
N GLU A 94 -2.21 -0.36 -66.43
CA GLU A 94 -2.14 -0.44 -67.90
C GLU A 94 -2.72 -1.79 -68.33
N PHE A 95 -3.83 -1.75 -69.07
CA PHE A 95 -4.36 -2.93 -69.77
C PHE A 95 -4.02 -2.82 -71.25
N ALA A 96 -3.42 -3.89 -71.78
CA ALA A 96 -3.08 -4.08 -73.18
C ALA A 96 -4.34 -4.17 -74.06
N GLU A 97 -4.15 -3.72 -75.30
CA GLU A 97 -5.16 -3.56 -76.34
C GLU A 97 -5.83 -4.90 -76.71
N THR A 98 -7.16 -4.90 -76.76
CA THR A 98 -7.94 -5.87 -77.55
C THR A 98 -8.90 -5.15 -78.49
N PRO A 99 -9.09 -5.66 -79.73
CA PRO A 99 -9.50 -4.86 -80.87
C PRO A 99 -11.02 -4.81 -81.10
N SER A 100 -11.41 -3.67 -81.65
CA SER A 100 -12.59 -3.32 -82.44
C SER A 100 -13.75 -4.31 -82.54
N PHE A 101 -14.92 -3.86 -82.06
CA PHE A 101 -16.13 -3.93 -82.88
C PHE A 101 -16.69 -2.51 -83.05
N GLY A 102 -16.85 -2.15 -84.32
CA GLY A 102 -17.29 -0.83 -84.75
C GLY A 102 -18.80 -0.72 -84.94
N GLN A 103 -19.17 0.56 -85.07
CA GLN A 103 -20.37 1.14 -85.68
C GLN A 103 -21.68 0.94 -84.89
N GLY A 104 -22.33 1.96 -84.34
CA GLY A 104 -22.12 3.40 -84.39
C GLY A 104 -23.36 4.13 -83.85
N GLN A 105 -23.11 5.34 -83.32
CA GLN A 105 -24.04 6.46 -83.06
C GLN A 105 -25.01 6.30 -81.88
N GLU A 106 -24.61 6.71 -80.68
CA GLU A 106 -24.63 8.10 -80.13
C GLU A 106 -25.90 8.39 -79.32
N GLU A 107 -25.87 7.83 -78.10
CA GLU A 107 -26.65 8.30 -76.95
C GLU A 107 -26.31 9.77 -76.64
N LYS A 108 -27.35 10.56 -76.37
CA LYS A 108 -27.23 11.84 -75.69
C LYS A 108 -26.60 11.61 -74.31
N VAL A 109 -25.37 12.10 -74.15
CA VAL A 109 -24.66 12.23 -72.88
C VAL A 109 -25.46 13.15 -71.95
N VAL A 110 -26.20 12.56 -71.01
CA VAL A 110 -26.60 13.26 -69.78
C VAL A 110 -25.57 12.89 -68.73
N THR A 111 -24.72 13.87 -68.43
CA THR A 111 -23.62 13.79 -67.48
C THR A 111 -24.08 13.25 -66.13
N LYS A 112 -23.38 12.21 -65.67
CA LYS A 112 -23.52 11.55 -64.37
C LYS A 112 -23.00 12.45 -63.25
N THR A 113 -23.63 13.61 -63.06
CA THR A 113 -23.30 14.61 -62.01
C THR A 113 -24.51 15.02 -61.16
N GLU A 114 -25.61 14.27 -61.19
CA GLU A 114 -26.85 14.66 -60.49
C GLU A 114 -27.49 13.58 -59.60
N TYR A 115 -26.72 12.58 -59.16
CA TYR A 115 -27.19 11.60 -58.17
C TYR A 115 -26.45 11.63 -56.82
N MET A 116 -25.55 12.59 -56.61
CA MET A 116 -24.90 12.87 -55.32
C MET A 116 -25.54 14.03 -54.55
N THR A 117 -26.48 14.77 -55.14
CA THR A 117 -26.95 16.05 -54.59
C THR A 117 -28.23 15.98 -53.76
N ARG A 118 -28.74 14.79 -53.40
CA ARG A 118 -29.93 14.68 -52.53
C ARG A 118 -29.65 14.09 -51.16
N THR A 119 -28.73 13.13 -51.05
CA THR A 119 -28.27 12.57 -49.78
C THR A 119 -27.26 13.49 -49.12
N GLU A 120 -26.24 13.99 -49.82
CA GLU A 120 -25.30 14.96 -49.23
C GLU A 120 -25.97 16.29 -48.87
N TYR A 121 -26.98 16.72 -49.62
CA TYR A 121 -27.72 17.95 -49.32
C TYR A 121 -28.68 17.77 -48.13
N LYS A 122 -29.32 16.60 -47.98
CA LYS A 122 -30.10 16.28 -46.77
C LYS A 122 -29.20 16.10 -45.56
N THR A 123 -28.04 15.46 -45.69
CA THR A 123 -27.08 15.32 -44.59
C THR A 123 -26.45 16.66 -44.23
N LYS A 124 -26.09 17.52 -45.19
CA LYS A 124 -25.65 18.90 -44.91
C LYS A 124 -26.75 19.75 -44.27
N LYS A 125 -28.01 19.58 -44.68
CA LYS A 125 -29.15 20.35 -44.12
C LYS A 125 -29.53 19.86 -42.71
N ILE A 126 -29.43 18.55 -42.44
CA ILE A 126 -29.59 17.98 -41.10
C ILE A 126 -28.39 18.37 -40.21
N VAL A 127 -27.16 18.33 -40.73
CA VAL A 127 -25.96 18.77 -39.99
C VAL A 127 -25.98 20.29 -39.77
N GLN A 128 -26.48 21.11 -40.69
CA GLN A 128 -26.70 22.56 -40.50
C GLN A 128 -27.85 22.84 -39.52
N GLN A 129 -28.91 22.03 -39.50
CA GLN A 129 -29.99 22.15 -38.51
C GLN A 129 -29.57 21.68 -37.11
N VAL A 130 -28.53 20.83 -37.01
CA VAL A 130 -27.91 20.42 -35.73
C VAL A 130 -26.73 21.34 -35.36
N ALA A 131 -26.26 22.20 -36.28
CA ALA A 131 -25.08 23.05 -36.08
C ALA A 131 -25.35 24.36 -35.33
N GLU A 132 -26.60 24.71 -35.06
CA GLU A 132 -26.94 25.88 -34.23
C GLU A 132 -27.54 25.40 -32.92
N ILE A 133 -26.74 24.70 -32.11
CA ILE A 133 -27.01 24.57 -30.69
C ILE A 133 -27.06 25.99 -30.14
N PRO A 134 -28.21 26.49 -29.65
CA PRO A 134 -28.32 27.85 -29.18
C PRO A 134 -27.29 28.15 -28.09
N ASP A 135 -26.72 29.36 -28.09
CA ASP A 135 -25.68 29.77 -27.15
C ASP A 135 -26.07 29.56 -25.67
N TRP A 136 -27.37 29.62 -25.34
CA TRP A 136 -27.86 29.36 -23.99
C TRP A 136 -27.67 27.91 -23.52
N ILE A 137 -27.63 26.93 -24.43
CA ILE A 137 -27.32 25.53 -24.10
C ILE A 137 -25.84 25.42 -23.72
N TRP A 138 -24.94 26.06 -24.48
CA TRP A 138 -23.52 26.10 -24.13
C TRP A 138 -23.27 26.83 -22.81
N LEU A 139 -24.00 27.92 -22.56
CA LEU A 139 -23.96 28.63 -21.28
C LEU A 139 -24.43 27.75 -20.11
N SER A 140 -25.50 26.98 -20.30
CA SER A 140 -26.01 26.01 -19.31
C SER A 140 -25.00 24.89 -19.04
N VAL A 141 -24.37 24.33 -20.08
CA VAL A 141 -23.33 23.31 -19.94
C VAL A 141 -22.13 23.88 -19.18
N ALA A 142 -21.66 25.08 -19.53
CA ALA A 142 -20.56 25.75 -18.85
C ALA A 142 -20.87 26.02 -17.37
N PHE A 143 -22.10 26.47 -17.06
CA PHE A 143 -22.54 26.69 -15.69
C PHE A 143 -22.55 25.39 -14.86
N ASN A 144 -23.05 24.29 -15.42
CA ASN A 144 -23.05 22.99 -14.75
C ASN A 144 -21.62 22.47 -14.50
N ILE A 145 -20.71 22.64 -15.47
CA ILE A 145 -19.29 22.31 -15.29
C ILE A 145 -18.68 23.13 -14.16
N LEU A 146 -18.97 24.43 -14.10
CA LEU A 146 -18.47 25.33 -13.05
C LEU A 146 -19.03 24.95 -11.67
N LEU A 147 -20.31 24.58 -11.59
CA LEU A 147 -20.95 24.13 -10.36
C LEU A 147 -20.37 22.81 -9.86
N LEU A 148 -20.19 21.82 -10.75
CA LEU A 148 -19.53 20.56 -10.41
C LEU A 148 -18.08 20.78 -9.96
N THR A 149 -17.37 21.69 -10.63
CA THR A 149 -16.00 22.07 -10.24
C THR A 149 -16.00 22.76 -8.86
N GLY A 150 -16.96 23.63 -8.58
CA GLY A 150 -17.12 24.28 -7.27
C GLY A 150 -17.42 23.28 -6.15
N ILE A 151 -18.33 22.32 -6.39
CA ILE A 151 -18.61 21.22 -5.46
C ILE A 151 -17.36 20.38 -5.21
N TYR A 152 -16.61 20.04 -6.27
CA TYR A 152 -15.36 19.28 -6.17
C TYR A 152 -14.29 20.03 -5.37
N LEU A 153 -14.13 21.34 -5.59
CA LEU A 153 -13.20 22.18 -4.84
C LEU A 153 -13.61 22.29 -3.36
N LEU A 154 -14.90 22.49 -3.07
CA LEU A 154 -15.42 22.54 -1.70
C LEU A 154 -15.23 21.20 -0.97
N TYR A 155 -15.49 20.08 -1.66
CA TYR A 155 -15.23 18.74 -1.16
C TYR A 155 -13.75 18.53 -0.83
N ASN A 156 -12.85 18.91 -1.74
CA ASN A 156 -11.40 18.80 -1.52
C ASN A 156 -10.91 19.72 -0.40
N TYR A 157 -11.46 20.93 -0.29
CA TYR A 157 -11.16 21.85 0.79
C TYR A 157 -11.59 21.28 2.15
N ARG A 158 -12.83 20.80 2.26
CA ARG A 158 -13.34 20.12 3.46
C ARG A 158 -12.50 18.89 3.80
N LYS A 159 -12.16 18.06 2.81
CA LYS A 159 -11.31 16.88 2.98
C LYS A 159 -9.93 17.25 3.53
N LYS A 160 -9.30 18.30 2.99
CA LYS A 160 -7.97 18.77 3.44
C LYS A 160 -8.02 19.40 4.83
N SER A 161 -9.04 20.21 5.12
CA SER A 161 -9.26 20.81 6.44
C SER A 161 -9.50 19.75 7.51
N ASN A 162 -10.39 18.79 7.23
CA ASN A 162 -10.67 17.66 8.12
C ASN A 162 -9.42 16.82 8.37
N LYS A 163 -8.60 16.56 7.34
CA LYS A 163 -7.34 15.82 7.51
C LYS A 163 -6.43 16.50 8.54
N ALA A 164 -6.19 17.80 8.43
CA ALA A 164 -5.35 18.53 9.38
C ALA A 164 -5.92 18.50 10.82
N VAL A 165 -7.24 18.59 10.97
CA VAL A 165 -7.91 18.47 12.27
C VAL A 165 -7.68 17.09 12.87
N TYR A 166 -7.88 16.02 12.10
CA TYR A 166 -7.63 14.66 12.56
C TYR A 166 -6.15 14.39 12.86
N GLU A 167 -5.22 14.95 12.07
CA GLU A 167 -3.79 14.84 12.34
C GLU A 167 -3.40 15.47 13.68
N ASN A 168 -3.90 16.68 13.97
CA ASN A 168 -3.63 17.37 15.24
C ASN A 168 -4.31 16.66 16.42
N TYR A 169 -5.54 16.19 16.22
CA TYR A 169 -6.27 15.41 17.21
C TYR A 169 -5.53 14.12 17.58
N LEU A 170 -5.04 13.40 16.57
CA LEU A 170 -4.29 12.16 16.75
C LEU A 170 -2.90 12.40 17.37
N ARG A 171 -2.20 13.46 16.97
CA ARG A 171 -0.95 13.88 17.64
C ARG A 171 -1.18 14.15 19.13
N SER A 172 -2.27 14.86 19.46
CA SER A 172 -2.61 15.18 20.85
C SER A 172 -2.91 13.92 21.67
N LYS A 173 -3.67 12.97 21.11
CA LYS A 173 -3.92 11.68 21.76
C LYS A 173 -2.67 10.82 21.91
N LEU A 174 -1.78 10.81 20.91
CA LEU A 174 -0.50 10.10 20.99
C LEU A 174 0.39 10.70 22.08
N MET A 175 0.46 12.04 22.17
CA MET A 175 1.18 12.72 23.24
C MET A 175 0.60 12.38 24.61
N LEU A 176 -0.74 12.41 24.75
CA LEU A 176 -1.42 12.04 25.99
C LEU A 176 -1.15 10.56 26.35
N SER A 177 -1.30 9.65 25.39
CA SER A 177 -1.00 8.22 25.57
C SER A 177 0.43 8.00 26.06
N ASN A 178 1.40 8.66 25.42
CA ASN A 178 2.81 8.57 25.82
C ASN A 178 3.02 9.11 27.24
N ALA A 179 2.44 10.27 27.57
CA ALA A 179 2.52 10.83 28.92
C ALA A 179 1.94 9.87 29.97
N LEU A 180 0.77 9.28 29.70
CA LEU A 180 0.16 8.29 30.58
C LEU A 180 1.02 7.03 30.73
N LYS A 181 1.73 6.60 29.69
CA LYS A 181 2.61 5.42 29.76
C LYS A 181 3.83 5.61 30.65
N TYR A 182 4.46 6.80 30.60
CA TYR A 182 5.68 7.06 31.36
C TYR A 182 5.40 7.45 32.82
N ASP A 183 4.26 8.10 33.09
CA ASP A 183 3.95 8.72 34.39
C ASP A 183 2.66 8.21 35.04
N ALA A 184 2.21 6.99 34.74
CA ALA A 184 0.92 6.47 35.21
C ALA A 184 0.69 6.60 36.72
N GLU A 185 1.69 6.22 37.53
CA GLU A 185 1.64 6.32 38.99
C GLU A 185 1.53 7.77 39.47
N THR A 186 2.31 8.67 38.85
CA THR A 186 2.27 10.10 39.15
C THR A 186 0.90 10.69 38.82
N VAL A 187 0.33 10.33 37.67
CA VAL A 187 -1.00 10.77 37.22
C VAL A 187 -2.08 10.32 38.21
N LYS A 188 -2.08 9.04 38.60
CA LYS A 188 -3.01 8.50 39.59
C LYS A 188 -2.87 9.19 40.94
N LYS A 189 -1.65 9.41 41.41
CA LYS A 189 -1.37 10.11 42.67
C LYS A 189 -1.87 11.55 42.67
N GLN A 190 -1.72 12.26 41.56
CA GLN A 190 -2.08 13.68 41.47
C GLN A 190 -3.57 13.92 41.23
N LEU A 191 -4.22 13.06 40.45
CA LEU A 191 -5.60 13.26 40.00
C LEU A 191 -6.62 12.36 40.72
N GLY A 192 -6.16 11.29 41.36
CA GLY A 192 -7.00 10.20 41.85
C GLY A 192 -7.36 9.20 40.72
N GLU A 193 -7.74 7.99 41.12
CA GLU A 193 -8.05 6.87 40.19
C GLU A 193 -9.19 7.24 39.22
N ASP A 194 -10.25 7.91 39.69
CA ASP A 194 -11.42 8.23 38.86
C ASP A 194 -11.07 9.19 37.71
N ARG A 195 -10.32 10.27 38.01
CA ARG A 195 -9.89 11.25 36.99
C ARG A 195 -8.82 10.67 36.08
N ALA A 196 -7.96 9.80 36.60
CA ALA A 196 -6.97 9.08 35.80
C ALA A 196 -7.66 8.15 34.78
N ALA A 197 -8.73 7.45 35.19
CA ALA A 197 -9.55 6.64 34.29
C ALA A 197 -10.29 7.50 33.24
N GLU A 198 -10.75 8.71 33.60
CA GLU A 198 -11.32 9.66 32.65
C GLU A 198 -10.30 10.10 31.60
N LEU A 199 -9.07 10.44 31.99
CA LEU A 199 -7.99 10.76 31.06
C LEU A 199 -7.68 9.61 30.11
N PHE A 200 -7.67 8.37 30.60
CA PHE A 200 -7.54 7.19 29.76
C PHE A 200 -8.65 7.10 28.71
N ARG A 201 -9.92 7.36 29.09
CA ARG A 201 -11.05 7.36 28.14
C ARG A 201 -10.90 8.43 27.06
N LEU A 202 -10.27 9.58 27.36
CA LEU A 202 -9.99 10.62 26.37
C LEU A 202 -8.97 10.19 25.30
N VAL A 203 -8.19 9.13 25.52
CA VAL A 203 -7.28 8.58 24.52
C VAL A 203 -8.01 7.83 23.40
N SER A 204 -9.29 7.47 23.59
CA SER A 204 -10.10 6.66 22.66
C SER A 204 -10.00 7.07 21.19
N VAL A 205 -9.82 6.11 20.29
CA VAL A 205 -9.78 6.32 18.83
C VAL A 205 -11.16 6.22 18.17
N GLU A 206 -12.23 6.17 18.96
CA GLU A 206 -13.60 6.02 18.44
C GLU A 206 -13.95 7.13 17.43
N GLY A 207 -14.48 6.72 16.27
CA GLY A 207 -14.84 7.62 15.18
C GLY A 207 -13.67 8.14 14.34
N MET A 208 -12.44 7.67 14.58
CA MET A 208 -11.27 8.08 13.79
C MET A 208 -11.20 7.31 12.45
N PRO A 209 -10.95 8.00 11.32
CA PRO A 209 -10.72 7.32 10.05
C PRO A 209 -9.48 6.41 10.11
N GLU A 210 -9.62 5.19 9.62
CA GLU A 210 -8.52 4.21 9.62
C GLU A 210 -7.40 4.56 8.62
N ASP A 211 -7.63 5.45 7.66
CA ASP A 211 -6.72 5.76 6.55
C ASP A 211 -5.85 7.01 6.75
N ILE A 212 -5.77 7.54 7.98
CA ILE A 212 -4.94 8.71 8.26
C ILE A 212 -3.47 8.29 8.26
N SER A 213 -2.66 8.90 7.40
CA SER A 213 -1.20 8.82 7.47
C SER A 213 -0.63 10.10 8.09
N ILE A 214 0.15 9.95 9.16
CA ILE A 214 0.91 11.04 9.77
C ILE A 214 2.39 10.73 9.58
N LYS A 215 3.14 11.70 9.06
CA LYS A 215 4.61 11.64 9.11
C LYS A 215 5.03 11.86 10.56
N PHE A 216 5.50 10.81 11.22
CA PHE A 216 6.04 10.88 12.57
C PHE A 216 7.57 10.81 12.52
N VAL A 217 8.22 11.66 13.30
CA VAL A 217 9.66 11.57 13.55
C VAL A 217 9.82 11.16 15.00
N GLU A 218 10.14 9.90 15.22
CA GLU A 218 10.38 9.35 16.55
C GLU A 218 11.88 9.09 16.67
N ALA A 219 12.54 9.73 17.65
CA ALA A 219 13.97 9.56 17.94
C ALA A 219 14.91 9.65 16.70
N GLY A 220 14.69 10.63 15.82
CA GLY A 220 15.54 10.86 14.64
C GLY A 220 15.31 9.91 13.46
N ARG A 221 14.38 8.95 13.55
CA ARG A 221 13.92 8.16 12.40
C ARG A 221 12.58 8.68 11.92
N ALA A 222 12.56 9.26 10.74
CA ALA A 222 11.32 9.58 10.04
C ALA A 222 10.70 8.27 9.55
N PHE A 223 9.66 7.80 10.22
CA PHE A 223 8.81 6.73 9.69
C PHE A 223 7.74 7.41 8.83
N THR A 224 7.96 7.44 7.52
CA THR A 224 7.13 8.24 6.60
C THR A 224 5.75 7.65 6.34
N ASP A 225 5.51 6.39 6.68
CA ASP A 225 4.33 5.63 6.23
C ASP A 225 3.82 4.64 7.29
N ILE A 226 3.64 5.08 8.54
CA ILE A 226 3.02 4.21 9.56
C ILE A 226 1.70 4.77 10.00
N ASN A 227 0.64 3.97 9.83
CA ASN A 227 -0.68 4.29 10.32
C ASN A 227 -0.64 4.48 11.85
N PRO A 228 -0.87 5.71 12.36
CA PRO A 228 -0.88 6.04 13.78
C PRO A 228 -2.07 5.44 14.54
N VAL A 229 -3.19 5.14 13.88
CA VAL A 229 -4.40 4.65 14.55
C VAL A 229 -4.19 3.28 15.20
N PRO A 230 -3.65 2.25 14.50
CA PRO A 230 -3.30 0.99 15.13
C PRO A 230 -2.25 1.11 16.24
N ARG A 231 -1.36 2.09 16.17
CA ARG A 231 -0.36 2.32 17.24
C ARG A 231 -1.03 2.83 18.50
N LEU A 232 -1.81 3.90 18.37
CA LEU A 232 -2.56 4.46 19.48
C LEU A 232 -3.53 3.42 20.07
N THR A 233 -4.19 2.63 19.24
CA THR A 233 -5.07 1.54 19.70
C THR A 233 -4.28 0.49 20.48
N ALA A 234 -3.12 0.07 19.99
CA ALA A 234 -2.25 -0.87 20.68
C ALA A 234 -1.71 -0.31 22.00
N ASP A 235 -1.46 1.00 22.06
CA ASP A 235 -1.03 1.72 23.26
C ASP A 235 -2.16 1.80 24.30
N MET A 236 -3.38 2.07 23.86
CA MET A 236 -4.57 2.05 24.71
C MET A 236 -4.81 0.69 25.34
N ILE A 237 -4.57 -0.40 24.61
CA ILE A 237 -4.69 -1.76 25.17
C ILE A 237 -3.70 -1.97 26.32
N GLU A 238 -2.49 -1.44 26.23
CA GLU A 238 -1.50 -1.51 27.31
C GLU A 238 -1.90 -0.62 28.49
N LEU A 239 -2.41 0.59 28.21
CA LEU A 239 -2.90 1.50 29.25
C LEU A 239 -4.14 0.97 29.97
N ALA A 240 -4.98 0.17 29.31
CA ALA A 240 -6.19 -0.39 29.90
C ALA A 240 -5.88 -1.20 31.17
N GLU A 241 -4.78 -1.95 31.20
CA GLU A 241 -4.35 -2.70 32.39
C GLU A 241 -3.98 -1.78 33.57
N GLN A 242 -3.48 -0.58 33.29
CA GLN A 242 -3.05 0.36 34.31
C GLN A 242 -4.21 1.22 34.84
N PHE A 243 -5.14 1.61 33.97
CA PHE A 243 -6.16 2.63 34.29
C PHE A 243 -7.57 2.07 34.48
N LEU A 244 -7.84 0.81 34.12
CA LEU A 244 -9.13 0.19 34.43
C LEU A 244 -9.12 -0.45 35.82
N PRO A 245 -10.20 -0.30 36.60
CA PRO A 245 -10.20 -0.55 38.04
C PRO A 245 -10.17 -2.05 38.40
N ASN A 246 -10.66 -2.93 37.54
CA ASN A 246 -10.75 -4.35 37.85
C ASN A 246 -10.52 -5.26 36.65
N LYS A 247 -10.17 -6.51 36.95
CA LYS A 247 -9.90 -7.58 35.98
C LYS A 247 -11.06 -7.80 35.00
N LYS A 248 -12.32 -7.69 35.46
CA LYS A 248 -13.49 -7.93 34.60
C LYS A 248 -13.59 -6.87 33.52
N GLU A 249 -13.47 -5.59 33.88
CA GLU A 249 -13.47 -4.46 32.95
C GLU A 249 -12.31 -4.54 31.96
N ILE A 250 -11.10 -4.90 32.42
CA ILE A 250 -9.95 -5.09 31.54
C ILE A 250 -10.24 -6.19 30.49
N VAL A 251 -10.77 -7.33 30.92
CA VAL A 251 -11.11 -8.44 30.00
C VAL A 251 -12.20 -8.02 29.02
N GLU A 252 -13.27 -7.39 29.48
CA GLU A 252 -14.37 -6.91 28.63
C GLU A 252 -13.89 -5.88 27.61
N TYR A 253 -13.01 -4.97 28.03
CA TYR A 253 -12.41 -3.96 27.16
C TYR A 253 -11.48 -4.57 26.10
N ILE A 254 -10.64 -5.54 26.46
CA ILE A 254 -9.62 -6.10 25.54
C ILE A 254 -10.23 -7.13 24.58
N LYS A 255 -11.28 -7.85 24.99
CA LYS A 255 -11.86 -8.97 24.25
C LYS A 255 -12.16 -8.67 22.77
N PRO A 256 -12.72 -7.51 22.36
CA PRO A 256 -12.94 -7.17 20.95
C PRO A 256 -11.64 -7.12 20.13
N PHE A 257 -10.52 -6.72 20.74
CA PHE A 257 -9.24 -6.54 20.06
C PHE A 257 -8.50 -7.85 19.79
N LEU A 258 -8.93 -8.97 20.38
CA LEU A 258 -8.37 -10.30 20.08
C LEU A 258 -8.62 -10.77 18.65
N GLN A 259 -9.55 -10.14 17.93
CA GLN A 259 -9.86 -10.42 16.52
C GLN A 259 -9.62 -9.21 15.62
N HIS A 260 -8.81 -8.25 16.08
CA HIS A 260 -8.54 -7.04 15.32
C HIS A 260 -7.79 -7.34 14.02
N SER A 261 -8.12 -6.61 12.94
CA SER A 261 -7.52 -6.77 11.61
C SER A 261 -6.02 -6.46 11.60
N ASN A 262 -5.61 -5.45 12.36
CA ASN A 262 -4.21 -5.09 12.52
C ASN A 262 -3.48 -6.03 13.50
N ASN A 263 -2.43 -6.68 13.02
CA ASN A 263 -1.65 -7.67 13.77
C ASN A 263 -0.95 -7.11 15.03
N ARG A 264 -0.57 -5.82 15.06
CA ARG A 264 0.01 -5.18 16.27
C ARG A 264 -1.04 -5.03 17.37
N VAL A 265 -2.22 -4.55 17.01
CA VAL A 265 -3.35 -4.38 17.94
C VAL A 265 -3.74 -5.74 18.51
N GLN A 266 -3.88 -6.75 17.63
CA GLN A 266 -4.19 -8.11 18.05
C GLN A 266 -3.10 -8.71 18.95
N GLY A 267 -1.82 -8.53 18.60
CA GLY A 267 -0.70 -9.01 19.40
C GLY A 267 -0.65 -8.40 20.80
N ASN A 268 -0.83 -7.08 20.91
CA ASN A 268 -0.95 -6.41 22.21
C ASN A 268 -2.15 -6.89 23.00
N ALA A 269 -3.31 -7.09 22.36
CA ALA A 269 -4.49 -7.64 23.01
C ALA A 269 -4.22 -9.03 23.60
N VAL A 270 -3.55 -9.91 22.85
CA VAL A 270 -3.18 -11.25 23.34
C VAL A 270 -2.22 -11.15 24.53
N LYS A 271 -1.19 -10.29 24.44
CA LYS A 271 -0.21 -10.09 25.52
C LYS A 271 -0.88 -9.70 26.84
N ILE A 272 -1.75 -8.70 26.81
CA ILE A 272 -2.44 -8.23 28.03
C ILE A 272 -3.51 -9.22 28.47
N MET A 273 -4.29 -9.79 27.54
CA MET A 273 -5.29 -10.81 27.85
C MET A 273 -4.66 -12.03 28.53
N PHE A 274 -3.41 -12.40 28.21
CA PHE A 274 -2.74 -13.54 28.84
C PHE A 274 -2.66 -13.41 30.36
N ARG A 275 -2.45 -12.20 30.89
CA ARG A 275 -2.37 -11.95 32.34
C ARG A 275 -3.71 -12.11 33.06
N HIS A 276 -4.82 -11.89 32.35
CA HIS A 276 -6.16 -11.94 32.94
C HIS A 276 -6.94 -13.22 32.59
N ASN A 277 -6.75 -13.76 31.39
CA ASN A 277 -7.37 -14.99 30.89
C ASN A 277 -6.39 -15.75 29.96
N PRO A 278 -5.43 -16.50 30.54
CA PRO A 278 -4.42 -17.24 29.78
C PRO A 278 -5.01 -18.20 28.75
N SER A 279 -6.12 -18.88 29.08
CA SER A 279 -6.78 -19.84 28.20
C SER A 279 -7.25 -19.19 26.90
N LEU A 280 -7.95 -18.06 27.01
CA LEU A 280 -8.43 -17.32 25.84
C LEU A 280 -7.28 -16.71 25.02
N ALA A 281 -6.26 -16.18 25.69
CA ALA A 281 -5.08 -15.63 25.04
C ALA A 281 -4.30 -16.70 24.26
N LEU A 282 -4.02 -17.86 24.87
CA LEU A 282 -3.33 -18.99 24.22
C LEU A 282 -4.15 -19.56 23.06
N LYS A 283 -5.47 -19.64 23.18
CA LYS A 283 -6.35 -20.03 22.06
C LYS A 283 -6.19 -19.07 20.88
N THR A 284 -6.20 -17.77 21.14
CA THR A 284 -6.03 -16.73 20.12
C THR A 284 -4.64 -16.78 19.50
N LEU A 285 -3.61 -16.88 20.34
CA LEU A 285 -2.21 -16.99 19.92
C LEU A 285 -1.98 -18.21 19.04
N LYS A 286 -2.54 -19.37 19.40
CA LYS A 286 -2.50 -20.59 18.56
C LYS A 286 -3.07 -20.33 17.17
N GLY A 287 -4.18 -19.58 17.08
CA GLY A 287 -4.74 -19.12 15.81
C GLY A 287 -3.78 -18.23 15.02
N MET A 288 -3.10 -17.28 15.67
CA MET A 288 -2.09 -16.44 15.03
C MET A 288 -0.88 -17.23 14.52
N THR A 289 -0.40 -18.22 15.29
CA THR A 289 0.75 -19.07 14.92
C THR A 289 0.44 -19.99 13.72
N SER A 290 -0.84 -20.30 13.49
CA SER A 290 -1.30 -21.19 12.41
C SER A 290 -1.90 -20.42 11.23
N SER A 291 -1.67 -19.10 11.16
CA SER A 291 -2.22 -18.24 10.11
C SER A 291 -1.41 -18.33 8.81
N GLU A 292 -2.11 -18.28 7.67
CA GLU A 292 -1.47 -18.14 6.35
C GLU A 292 -0.82 -16.76 6.16
N ASP A 293 -1.33 -15.72 6.83
CA ASP A 293 -0.69 -14.41 6.82
C ASP A 293 0.66 -14.42 7.57
N ARG A 294 1.74 -14.26 6.80
CA ARG A 294 3.11 -14.12 7.28
C ARG A 294 3.24 -13.05 8.38
N TRP A 295 2.61 -11.89 8.24
CA TRP A 295 2.75 -10.79 9.21
C TRP A 295 2.08 -11.10 10.54
N LYS A 296 0.98 -11.87 10.50
CA LYS A 296 0.30 -12.39 11.68
C LYS A 296 1.15 -13.41 12.41
N LYS A 297 1.84 -14.31 11.68
CA LYS A 297 2.82 -15.24 12.26
C LYS A 297 4.01 -14.52 12.90
N ILE A 298 4.58 -13.51 12.24
CA ILE A 298 5.66 -12.68 12.83
C ILE A 298 5.18 -11.96 14.10
N SER A 299 3.94 -11.47 14.12
CA SER A 299 3.36 -10.87 15.33
C SER A 299 3.18 -11.91 16.44
N ALA A 300 2.82 -13.15 16.10
CA ALA A 300 2.77 -14.26 17.05
C ALA A 300 4.15 -14.59 17.63
N VAL A 301 5.22 -14.61 16.81
CA VAL A 301 6.62 -14.75 17.26
C VAL A 301 6.93 -13.71 18.33
N TRP A 302 6.61 -12.43 18.06
CA TRP A 302 6.82 -11.36 19.03
C TRP A 302 6.03 -11.58 20.33
N VAL A 303 4.75 -11.94 20.25
CA VAL A 303 3.94 -12.21 21.45
C VAL A 303 4.53 -13.38 22.26
N CYS A 304 4.94 -14.46 21.60
CA CYS A 304 5.57 -15.59 22.28
C CYS A 304 6.83 -15.18 23.03
N SER A 305 7.66 -14.30 22.46
CA SER A 305 8.87 -13.80 23.11
C SER A 305 8.59 -12.86 24.28
N GLN A 306 7.49 -12.10 24.24
CA GLN A 306 7.07 -11.26 25.37
C GLN A 306 6.53 -12.07 26.54
N LEU A 307 5.85 -13.18 26.28
CA LEU A 307 5.24 -14.00 27.32
C LEU A 307 6.22 -15.00 27.96
N ASN A 308 7.17 -15.53 27.19
CA ASN A 308 8.21 -16.47 27.63
C ASN A 308 7.75 -17.59 28.59
N THR A 309 6.58 -18.19 28.31
CA THR A 309 6.07 -19.35 29.02
C THR A 309 6.41 -20.66 28.30
N ARG A 310 6.30 -21.79 28.99
CA ARG A 310 6.56 -23.12 28.40
C ARG A 310 5.70 -23.36 27.15
N GLU A 311 4.41 -22.99 27.20
CA GLU A 311 3.47 -23.12 26.09
C GLU A 311 3.88 -22.25 24.90
N THR A 312 4.27 -21.01 25.16
CA THR A 312 4.69 -20.08 24.09
C THR A 312 6.03 -20.44 23.49
N GLN A 313 6.94 -21.07 24.26
CA GLN A 313 8.19 -21.62 23.73
C GLN A 313 7.93 -22.79 22.77
N VAL A 314 6.92 -23.63 23.04
CA VAL A 314 6.51 -24.70 22.09
C VAL A 314 6.03 -24.09 20.78
N PHE A 315 5.21 -23.03 20.83
CA PHE A 315 4.79 -22.32 19.62
C PHE A 315 5.97 -21.68 18.88
N LEU A 316 6.90 -21.09 19.61
CA LEU A 316 8.07 -20.42 19.03
C LEU A 316 9.00 -21.40 18.32
N LYS A 317 9.24 -22.58 18.89
CA LYS A 317 10.00 -23.67 18.24
C LYS A 317 9.33 -24.13 16.95
N LYS A 318 8.01 -24.33 16.98
CA LYS A 318 7.25 -24.67 15.76
C LYS A 318 7.35 -23.58 14.70
N LEU A 319 7.35 -22.31 15.08
CA LEU A 319 7.50 -21.18 14.17
C LEU A 319 8.93 -21.05 13.60
N ALA A 320 9.95 -21.55 14.31
CA ALA A 320 11.31 -21.63 13.79
C ALA A 320 11.43 -22.67 12.65
N GLU A 321 10.58 -23.68 12.65
CA GLU A 321 10.47 -24.70 11.59
C GLU A 321 9.45 -24.31 10.49
N ASP A 322 8.95 -23.06 10.49
CA ASP A 322 7.97 -22.59 9.52
C ASP A 322 8.56 -22.52 8.10
N GLY A 323 7.76 -22.85 7.09
CA GLY A 323 8.19 -22.81 5.69
C GLY A 323 8.48 -21.40 5.16
N ASP A 324 7.96 -20.34 5.80
CA ASP A 324 8.34 -18.96 5.49
C ASP A 324 9.66 -18.61 6.17
N ILE A 325 10.70 -18.38 5.37
CA ILE A 325 12.05 -18.01 5.83
C ILE A 325 12.02 -16.81 6.79
N GLY A 326 11.15 -15.83 6.54
CA GLY A 326 11.06 -14.64 7.38
C GLY A 326 10.47 -14.90 8.76
N VAL A 327 9.50 -15.81 8.85
CA VAL A 327 8.92 -16.26 10.12
C VAL A 327 9.93 -17.10 10.88
N SER A 328 10.55 -18.08 10.22
CA SER A 328 11.57 -18.95 10.79
C SER A 328 12.74 -18.16 11.37
N MET A 329 13.36 -17.26 10.59
CA MET A 329 14.46 -16.42 11.06
C MET A 329 14.05 -15.50 12.23
N ALA A 330 12.82 -14.97 12.21
CA ALA A 330 12.33 -14.13 13.31
C ALA A 330 12.16 -14.96 14.60
N ALA A 331 11.65 -16.19 14.49
CA ALA A 331 11.47 -17.09 15.61
C ALA A 331 12.82 -17.56 16.18
N GLU A 332 13.77 -17.96 15.33
CA GLU A 332 15.14 -18.33 15.76
C GLU A 332 15.83 -17.19 16.49
N LYS A 333 15.73 -15.97 15.95
CA LYS A 333 16.26 -14.78 16.61
C LYS A 333 15.63 -14.58 17.99
N ALA A 334 14.30 -14.69 18.09
CA ALA A 334 13.60 -14.56 19.36
C ALA A 334 14.01 -15.65 20.36
N ILE A 335 14.20 -16.90 19.93
CA ILE A 335 14.69 -18.00 20.77
C ILE A 335 16.08 -17.65 21.32
N LYS A 336 16.99 -17.20 20.45
CA LYS A 336 18.35 -16.83 20.86
C LYS A 336 18.35 -15.70 21.89
N GLU A 337 17.54 -14.66 21.69
CA GLU A 337 17.40 -13.55 22.63
C GLU A 337 16.84 -14.00 23.99
N LEU A 338 15.93 -14.99 24.01
CA LEU A 338 15.42 -15.57 25.25
C LEU A 338 16.50 -16.38 25.99
N GLU A 339 17.25 -17.22 25.26
CA GLU A 339 18.35 -17.99 25.85
C GLU A 339 19.47 -17.11 26.39
N GLU A 340 19.78 -15.99 25.73
CA GLU A 340 20.72 -14.98 26.21
C GLU A 340 20.26 -14.38 27.54
N LYS A 341 18.99 -13.96 27.62
CA LYS A 341 18.39 -13.44 28.87
C LYS A 341 18.37 -14.46 30.00
N ASP A 342 18.04 -15.72 29.70
CA ASP A 342 18.04 -16.78 30.71
C ASP A 342 19.45 -17.05 31.24
N ARG A 343 20.49 -17.00 30.37
CA ARG A 343 21.90 -17.11 30.79
C ARG A 343 22.35 -15.92 31.65
N GLU A 344 21.98 -14.70 31.27
CA GLU A 344 22.27 -13.49 32.05
C GLU A 344 21.64 -13.55 33.44
N ALA A 345 20.36 -13.89 33.53
CA ALA A 345 19.64 -14.06 34.80
C ALA A 345 20.27 -15.13 35.71
N LEU A 346 20.74 -16.25 35.13
CA LEU A 346 21.47 -17.29 35.87
C LEU A 346 22.85 -16.83 36.34
N SER A 347 23.51 -15.93 35.62
CA SER A 347 24.81 -15.37 36.00
C SER A 347 24.69 -14.31 37.10
N GLU A 348 23.66 -13.48 37.06
CA GLU A 348 23.35 -12.47 38.09
C GLU A 348 22.81 -13.11 39.37
N GLY A 349 21.96 -14.14 39.26
CA GLY A 349 21.45 -14.91 40.39
C GLY A 349 22.56 -15.59 41.22
N LYS A 350 23.69 -15.93 40.60
CA LYS A 350 24.88 -16.48 41.31
C LYS A 350 25.70 -15.43 42.05
N MET A 351 25.52 -14.13 41.79
CA MET A 351 26.07 -13.04 42.59
C MET A 351 25.10 -12.52 43.67
N GLY A 352 23.84 -12.98 43.64
CA GLY A 352 22.72 -12.44 44.41
C GLY A 352 22.18 -13.31 45.55
N GLU A 353 22.83 -14.40 45.98
CA GLU A 353 22.47 -15.10 47.23
C GLU A 353 22.93 -14.30 48.48
N LYS A 354 22.37 -13.09 48.61
CA LYS A 354 22.14 -12.35 49.85
C LYS A 354 21.21 -11.18 49.56
N LYS A 355 19.95 -11.49 49.24
CA LYS A 355 18.76 -10.72 49.64
C LYS A 355 17.51 -11.49 49.21
N GLU A 356 16.77 -11.95 50.20
CA GLU A 356 15.44 -12.52 50.05
C GLU A 356 14.56 -11.60 49.21
N ASN A 357 13.94 -12.15 48.17
CA ASN A 357 12.97 -11.46 47.34
C ASN A 357 11.56 -11.88 47.81
N PRO A 358 10.71 -10.96 48.31
CA PRO A 358 9.39 -11.31 48.84
C PRO A 358 8.36 -11.30 47.72
N LEU A 359 8.30 -12.38 46.94
CA LEU A 359 7.15 -12.68 46.08
C LEU A 359 6.76 -14.15 46.23
N SER A 360 6.46 -14.55 47.47
CA SER A 360 5.56 -15.67 47.75
C SER A 360 4.18 -15.09 48.04
N ILE A 361 3.32 -15.01 47.01
CA ILE A 361 1.89 -14.93 47.25
C ILE A 361 1.40 -16.38 47.33
N SER A 362 1.11 -16.81 48.56
CA SER A 362 0.40 -18.04 48.86
C SER A 362 -0.99 -18.03 48.21
N PRO A 363 -1.52 -19.20 47.82
CA PRO A 363 -2.84 -19.30 47.25
C PRO A 363 -3.90 -19.23 48.36
N LEU A 364 -4.86 -18.31 48.22
CA LEU A 364 -6.22 -18.42 48.74
C LEU A 364 -7.19 -17.80 47.74
#